data_AF-A0A2J6XSM0-F1
#
_entry.id   AF-A0A2J6XSM0-F1
#
_cell.length_a   1.000
_cell.length_b   1.000
_cell.length_c   1.000
_cell.angle_alpha   90.00
_cell.angle_beta   90.00
_cell.angle_gamma   90.00
#
_symmetry.space_group_name_H-M   'P 1'
#
loop_
_entity.id
_entity.type
_entity.pdbx_description
1 polymer ?
#
loop_
_entity_poly.entity_id
_entity_poly.type
_entity_poly.pdbx_seq_one_letter_code
_entity_poly.pdbx_strand_id
1 'polypeptide(L)'
;MKRIIFLMLILFLITNTILPIDFDTANKIFFEARRDRDASKITSLIQTLEKEQDLYKNSYLLTVLADSYLEYGLWGVEGKDKEKMYEKARSFAEKAIQLDTKNGRAWYIAGASIGRLAQYKGIVQSLFMLGDFDKYISKAIEILDDPLYKTFALLAMGMRYRDVPWPLYNYNKAEQFMKEALKFTPIYPNIYLELGYLYLKMGKKELAKDMFLKVINTPPHPWLLKTHEESMELAKKELENLK
;
A
#
# COMPACT_ATOMS: atom_id res chain seq x y z
N MET A 1 -20.23 17.04 70.89
CA MET A 1 -19.95 17.94 69.74
C MET A 1 -18.80 17.37 68.91
N LYS A 2 -19.11 17.08 67.63
CA LYS A 2 -18.22 16.98 66.45
C LYS A 2 -16.99 16.05 66.51
N ARG A 3 -17.20 14.79 66.12
CA ARG A 3 -16.17 13.94 65.49
C ARG A 3 -15.98 14.44 64.06
N ILE A 4 -14.79 14.97 63.73
CA ILE A 4 -14.43 15.32 62.36
C ILE A 4 -13.71 14.12 61.75
N ILE A 5 -14.37 13.53 60.77
CA ILE A 5 -13.87 12.48 59.89
C ILE A 5 -12.93 13.15 58.88
N PHE A 6 -11.64 12.80 58.89
CA PHE A 6 -10.72 13.21 57.84
C PHE A 6 -10.60 12.08 56.82
N LEU A 7 -11.44 12.14 55.80
CA LEU A 7 -11.40 11.28 54.62
C LEU A 7 -10.33 11.82 53.66
N MET A 8 -9.15 11.20 53.62
CA MET A 8 -8.16 11.44 52.56
C MET A 8 -8.60 10.70 51.29
N LEU A 9 -9.31 11.38 50.42
CA LEU A 9 -9.49 10.98 49.02
C LEU A 9 -8.20 11.30 48.26
N ILE A 10 -7.33 10.31 48.10
CA ILE A 10 -6.21 10.38 47.16
C ILE A 10 -6.80 10.13 45.76
N LEU A 11 -7.09 11.22 45.05
CA LEU A 11 -7.47 11.17 43.65
C LEU A 11 -6.22 10.83 42.84
N PHE A 12 -6.08 9.56 42.42
CA PHE A 12 -5.04 9.15 41.50
C PHE A 12 -5.38 9.74 40.12
N LEU A 13 -4.86 10.91 39.79
CA LEU A 13 -4.81 11.36 38.40
C LEU A 13 -3.86 10.43 37.66
N ILE A 14 -4.40 9.36 37.07
CA ILE A 14 -3.71 8.61 36.03
C ILE A 14 -3.65 9.56 34.84
N THR A 15 -2.62 10.39 34.77
CA THR A 15 -2.24 11.01 33.51
C THR A 15 -1.86 9.86 32.60
N ASN A 16 -2.72 9.52 31.64
CA ASN A 16 -2.35 8.65 30.53
C ASN A 16 -1.23 9.35 29.76
N THR A 17 0.01 9.18 30.20
CA THR A 17 1.19 9.53 29.42
C THR A 17 1.23 8.52 28.29
N ILE A 18 0.62 8.89 27.16
CA ILE A 18 0.78 8.18 25.90
C ILE A 18 2.28 8.27 25.60
N LEU A 19 3.00 7.16 25.73
CA LEU A 19 4.41 7.10 25.35
C LEU A 19 4.50 7.41 23.85
N PRO A 20 5.47 8.25 23.43
CA PRO A 20 5.66 8.56 22.02
C PRO A 20 5.97 7.28 21.25
N ILE A 21 5.34 7.11 20.08
CA ILE A 21 5.57 5.93 19.25
C ILE A 21 6.78 6.17 18.34
N ASP A 22 7.79 5.32 18.44
CA ASP A 22 8.92 5.35 17.52
C ASP A 22 8.58 4.69 16.16
N PHE A 23 9.45 4.93 15.17
CA PHE A 23 9.25 4.42 13.83
C PHE A 23 9.22 2.89 13.78
N ASP A 24 10.14 2.20 14.45
CA ASP A 24 10.25 0.74 14.36
C ASP A 24 9.01 0.05 14.91
N THR A 25 8.47 0.57 16.01
CA THR A 25 7.23 0.12 16.63
C THR A 25 6.03 0.39 15.72
N ALA A 26 5.88 1.62 15.22
CA ALA A 26 4.80 1.97 14.30
C ALA A 26 4.83 1.12 13.03
N ASN A 27 6.03 0.94 12.47
CA ASN A 27 6.25 0.19 11.26
C ASN A 27 5.92 -1.30 11.46
N LYS A 28 6.36 -1.91 12.56
CA LYS A 28 6.00 -3.29 12.89
C LYS A 28 4.48 -3.48 12.99
N ILE A 29 3.78 -2.59 13.70
CA ILE A 29 2.31 -2.65 13.83
C ILE A 29 1.66 -2.54 12.45
N PHE A 30 2.13 -1.64 11.59
CA PHE A 30 1.64 -1.50 10.23
C PHE A 30 1.81 -2.79 9.43
N PHE A 31 3.00 -3.40 9.44
CA PHE A 31 3.29 -4.63 8.69
C PHE A 31 2.42 -5.79 9.16
N GLU A 32 2.21 -5.94 10.47
CA GLU A 32 1.28 -6.92 11.01
C GLU A 32 -0.17 -6.66 10.59
N ALA A 33 -0.64 -5.41 10.69
CA ALA A 33 -2.00 -5.05 10.31
C ALA A 33 -2.27 -5.33 8.82
N ARG A 34 -1.31 -4.99 7.96
CA ARG A 34 -1.38 -5.24 6.51
C ARG A 34 -1.34 -6.72 6.17
N ARG A 35 -0.46 -7.49 6.83
CA ARG A 35 -0.35 -8.95 6.62
C ARG A 35 -1.69 -9.64 6.84
N ASP A 36 -2.37 -9.26 7.91
CA ASP A 36 -3.61 -9.90 8.38
C ASP A 36 -4.88 -9.21 7.88
N ARG A 37 -4.75 -8.04 7.21
CA ARG A 37 -5.85 -7.10 6.90
C ARG A 37 -6.69 -6.78 8.14
N ASP A 38 -6.01 -6.51 9.25
CA ASP A 38 -6.62 -6.16 10.53
C ASP A 38 -7.03 -4.69 10.57
N ALA A 39 -8.32 -4.43 10.29
CA ALA A 39 -8.89 -3.09 10.23
C ALA A 39 -8.85 -2.37 11.58
N SER A 40 -9.01 -3.10 12.69
CA SER A 40 -8.96 -2.53 14.04
C SER A 40 -7.54 -2.10 14.41
N LYS A 41 -6.54 -2.92 14.05
CA LYS A 41 -5.13 -2.61 14.30
C LYS A 41 -4.66 -1.42 13.46
N ILE A 42 -4.99 -1.38 12.17
CA ILE A 42 -4.54 -0.27 11.30
C ILE A 42 -5.20 1.05 11.68
N THR A 43 -6.49 1.05 12.06
CA THR A 43 -7.19 2.26 12.52
C THR A 43 -6.67 2.74 13.87
N SER A 44 -6.37 1.82 14.79
CA SER A 44 -5.72 2.16 16.06
C SER A 44 -4.35 2.80 15.83
N LEU A 45 -3.55 2.26 14.90
CA LEU A 45 -2.27 2.85 14.53
C LEU A 45 -2.42 4.26 13.94
N ILE A 46 -3.38 4.45 13.02
CA ILE A 46 -3.69 5.77 12.45
C ILE A 46 -4.00 6.78 13.56
N GLN A 47 -4.90 6.43 14.49
CA GLN A 47 -5.30 7.30 15.58
C GLN A 47 -4.13 7.64 16.53
N THR A 48 -3.23 6.69 16.77
CA THR A 48 -2.02 6.92 17.58
C THR A 48 -1.08 7.89 16.87
N LEU A 49 -0.77 7.65 15.59
CA LEU A 49 0.13 8.50 14.82
C LEU A 49 -0.41 9.92 14.62
N GLU A 50 -1.72 10.08 14.41
CA GLU A 50 -2.34 11.41 14.27
C GLU A 50 -2.25 12.27 15.54
N LYS A 51 -2.08 11.64 16.71
CA LYS A 51 -1.90 12.31 18.00
C LYS A 51 -0.44 12.52 18.38
N GLU A 52 0.50 12.00 17.59
CA GLU A 52 1.92 12.10 17.88
C GLU A 52 2.42 13.53 17.68
N GLN A 53 3.09 14.09 18.70
CA GLN A 53 3.43 15.51 18.73
C GLN A 53 4.44 15.87 17.63
N ASP A 54 5.37 14.96 17.35
CA ASP A 54 6.44 15.17 16.38
C ASP A 54 6.13 14.55 15.00
N LEU A 55 4.89 14.14 14.73
CA LEU A 55 4.48 13.57 13.44
C LEU A 55 4.98 14.44 12.28
N TYR A 56 4.69 15.74 12.29
CA TYR A 56 5.02 16.67 11.20
C TYR A 56 6.49 17.06 11.12
N LYS A 57 7.34 16.55 12.02
CA LYS A 57 8.80 16.71 11.97
C LYS A 57 9.52 15.41 11.62
N ASN A 58 8.79 14.30 11.49
CA ASN A 58 9.35 12.98 11.28
C ASN A 58 8.84 12.37 9.96
N SER A 59 9.70 12.37 8.94
CA SER A 59 9.37 11.81 7.61
C SER A 59 8.95 10.33 7.70
N TYR A 60 9.59 9.54 8.56
CA TYR A 60 9.30 8.12 8.69
C TYR A 60 7.94 7.85 9.33
N LEU A 61 7.55 8.58 10.36
CA LEU A 61 6.20 8.46 10.96
C LEU A 61 5.10 8.91 10.01
N LEU A 62 5.31 10.02 9.27
CA LEU A 62 4.41 10.43 8.19
C LEU A 62 4.28 9.37 7.11
N THR A 63 5.36 8.66 6.81
CA THR A 63 5.37 7.58 5.81
C THR A 63 4.55 6.39 6.29
N VAL A 64 4.70 5.96 7.54
CA VAL A 64 3.87 4.90 8.11
C VAL A 64 2.41 5.30 8.11
N LEU A 65 2.09 6.55 8.53
CA LEU A 65 0.72 7.05 8.52
C LEU A 65 0.11 7.08 7.10
N ALA A 66 0.88 7.55 6.12
CA ALA A 66 0.46 7.59 4.72
C ALA A 66 0.17 6.18 4.19
N ASP A 67 1.04 5.21 4.50
CA ASP A 67 0.87 3.82 4.08
C ASP A 67 -0.31 3.14 4.78
N SER A 68 -0.50 3.43 6.07
CA SER A 68 -1.67 2.98 6.82
C SER A 68 -2.96 3.45 6.17
N TYR A 69 -3.01 4.72 5.72
CA TYR A 69 -4.16 5.24 4.97
C TYR A 69 -4.34 4.56 3.61
N LEU A 70 -3.25 4.31 2.88
CA LEU A 70 -3.30 3.63 1.59
C LEU A 70 -3.89 2.21 1.71
N GLU A 71 -3.38 1.44 2.67
CA GLU A 71 -3.81 0.07 2.94
C GLU A 71 -5.23 0.01 3.52
N TYR A 72 -5.56 0.91 4.46
CA TYR A 72 -6.91 0.99 5.00
C TYR A 72 -7.93 1.37 3.92
N GLY A 73 -7.56 2.26 3.00
CA GLY A 73 -8.37 2.56 1.80
C GLY A 73 -8.57 1.36 0.88
N LEU A 74 -7.56 0.48 0.78
CA LEU A 74 -7.61 -0.69 -0.09
C LEU A 74 -8.63 -1.72 0.40
N TRP A 75 -8.55 -2.13 1.66
CA TRP A 75 -9.28 -3.28 2.20
C TRP A 75 -10.07 -3.02 3.50
N GLY A 76 -9.91 -1.87 4.15
CA GLY A 76 -10.51 -1.61 5.47
C GLY A 76 -11.72 -0.66 5.49
N VAL A 77 -12.04 -0.03 4.37
CA VAL A 77 -13.25 0.82 4.20
C VAL A 77 -13.99 0.49 2.92
N GLU A 78 -15.24 0.92 2.83
CA GLU A 78 -16.11 0.67 1.68
C GLU A 78 -16.56 1.95 0.98
N GLY A 79 -16.94 1.81 -0.30
CA GLY A 79 -17.57 2.86 -1.08
C GLY A 79 -16.75 4.15 -1.17
N LYS A 80 -17.44 5.29 -1.01
CA LYS A 80 -16.87 6.64 -1.19
C LYS A 80 -15.77 7.00 -0.18
N ASP A 81 -15.68 6.30 0.95
CA ASP A 81 -14.66 6.61 1.96
C ASP A 81 -13.27 6.11 1.53
N LYS A 82 -13.18 5.20 0.55
CA LYS A 82 -11.91 4.80 -0.07
C LYS A 82 -11.17 5.98 -0.67
N GLU A 83 -11.87 6.83 -1.41
CA GLU A 83 -11.30 8.01 -2.06
C GLU A 83 -10.63 8.94 -1.05
N LYS A 84 -11.34 9.24 0.06
CA LYS A 84 -10.80 10.07 1.16
C LYS A 84 -9.54 9.46 1.77
N MET A 85 -9.47 8.14 1.90
CA MET A 85 -8.28 7.48 2.44
C MET A 85 -7.09 7.65 1.51
N TYR A 86 -7.29 7.53 0.19
CA TYR A 86 -6.22 7.75 -0.78
C TYR A 86 -5.79 9.21 -0.89
N GLU A 87 -6.70 10.18 -0.72
CA GLU A 87 -6.36 11.60 -0.62
C GLU A 87 -5.49 11.88 0.61
N LYS A 88 -5.84 11.31 1.78
CA LYS A 88 -5.03 11.40 2.99
C LYS A 88 -3.66 10.73 2.81
N ALA A 89 -3.61 9.53 2.25
CA ALA A 89 -2.39 8.81 1.97
C ALA A 89 -1.44 9.64 1.09
N ARG A 90 -1.94 10.20 0.00
CA ARG A 90 -1.18 11.10 -0.88
C ARG A 90 -0.66 12.32 -0.09
N SER A 91 -1.54 13.00 0.65
CA SER A 91 -1.17 14.23 1.37
C SER A 91 -0.08 13.99 2.41
N PHE A 92 -0.16 12.92 3.20
CA PHE A 92 0.87 12.60 4.20
C PHE A 92 2.18 12.13 3.55
N ALA A 93 2.11 11.37 2.46
CA ALA A 93 3.28 10.98 1.69
C ALA A 93 4.01 12.21 1.11
N GLU A 94 3.29 13.18 0.55
CA GLU A 94 3.87 14.42 0.03
C GLU A 94 4.53 15.25 1.14
N LYS A 95 3.95 15.30 2.35
CA LYS A 95 4.60 15.91 3.52
C LYS A 95 5.88 15.16 3.93
N ALA A 96 5.86 13.83 3.92
CA ALA A 96 7.06 13.03 4.22
C ALA A 96 8.20 13.30 3.21
N ILE A 97 7.87 13.44 1.92
CA ILE A 97 8.82 13.79 0.85
C ILE A 97 9.40 15.19 1.05
N GLN A 98 8.58 16.16 1.50
CA GLN A 98 9.06 17.52 1.80
C GLN A 98 10.10 17.53 2.93
N LEU A 99 9.94 16.66 3.94
CA LEU A 99 10.90 16.54 5.04
C LEU A 99 12.15 15.75 4.64
N ASP A 100 11.99 14.70 3.84
CA ASP A 100 13.10 13.88 3.35
C ASP A 100 12.84 13.42 1.90
N THR A 101 13.53 14.08 0.98
CA THR A 101 13.44 13.76 -0.46
C THR A 101 14.02 12.40 -0.81
N LYS A 102 14.80 11.76 0.08
CA LYS A 102 15.36 10.42 -0.11
C LYS A 102 14.45 9.30 0.37
N ASN A 103 13.30 9.63 0.97
CA ASN A 103 12.36 8.64 1.47
C ASN A 103 11.60 7.94 0.32
N GLY A 104 12.20 6.91 -0.27
CA GLY A 104 11.65 6.19 -1.43
C GLY A 104 10.28 5.55 -1.19
N ARG A 105 9.98 5.14 0.05
CA ARG A 105 8.68 4.58 0.40
C ARG A 105 7.59 5.64 0.31
N ALA A 106 7.86 6.86 0.76
CA ALA A 106 6.91 7.98 0.62
C ALA A 106 6.65 8.32 -0.86
N TRP A 107 7.68 8.33 -1.72
CA TRP A 107 7.51 8.48 -3.17
C TRP A 107 6.60 7.40 -3.76
N TYR A 108 6.78 6.13 -3.36
CA TYR A 108 5.90 5.05 -3.78
C TYR A 108 4.46 5.29 -3.32
N ILE A 109 4.24 5.61 -2.04
CA ILE A 109 2.88 5.79 -1.48
C ILE A 109 2.16 6.94 -2.18
N ALA A 110 2.86 8.05 -2.47
CA ALA A 110 2.28 9.17 -3.22
C ALA A 110 1.80 8.72 -4.61
N GLY A 111 2.65 8.00 -5.37
CA GLY A 111 2.30 7.48 -6.69
C GLY A 111 1.19 6.40 -6.63
N ALA A 112 1.27 5.46 -5.69
CA ALA A 112 0.27 4.42 -5.51
C ALA A 112 -1.10 5.00 -5.15
N SER A 113 -1.14 6.02 -4.29
CA SER A 113 -2.36 6.74 -3.94
C SER A 113 -3.00 7.40 -5.16
N ILE A 114 -2.20 7.98 -6.05
CA ILE A 114 -2.69 8.54 -7.32
C ILE A 114 -3.28 7.45 -8.22
N GLY A 115 -2.59 6.31 -8.35
CA GLY A 115 -3.08 5.17 -9.12
C GLY A 115 -4.42 4.63 -8.59
N ARG A 116 -4.60 4.60 -7.26
CA ARG A 116 -5.87 4.23 -6.63
C ARG A 116 -6.95 5.27 -6.85
N LEU A 117 -6.65 6.57 -6.67
CA LEU A 117 -7.60 7.65 -6.92
C LEU A 117 -8.10 7.66 -8.36
N ALA A 118 -7.23 7.39 -9.33
CA ALA A 118 -7.59 7.31 -10.75
C ALA A 118 -8.69 6.28 -11.06
N GLN A 119 -8.90 5.28 -10.20
CA GLN A 119 -9.98 4.28 -10.34
C GLN A 119 -11.38 4.84 -9.99
N TYR A 120 -11.43 5.96 -9.26
CA TYR A 120 -12.68 6.63 -8.84
C TYR A 120 -12.98 7.88 -9.67
N LYS A 121 -12.09 8.22 -10.60
CA LYS A 121 -12.23 9.37 -11.48
C LYS A 121 -12.59 8.94 -12.90
N GLY A 122 -13.18 9.86 -13.66
CA GLY A 122 -13.43 9.64 -15.09
C GLY A 122 -12.13 9.55 -15.87
N ILE A 123 -12.16 8.89 -17.04
CA ILE A 123 -10.98 8.64 -17.87
C ILE A 123 -10.14 9.90 -18.13
N VAL A 124 -10.79 11.05 -18.35
CA VAL A 124 -10.12 12.33 -18.62
C VAL A 124 -9.31 12.78 -17.40
N GLN A 125 -9.91 12.81 -16.21
CA GLN A 125 -9.22 13.19 -14.99
C GLN A 125 -8.09 12.20 -14.66
N SER A 126 -8.32 10.90 -14.83
CA SER A 126 -7.30 9.87 -14.61
C SER A 126 -6.08 10.02 -15.52
N LEU A 127 -6.26 10.49 -16.75
CA LEU A 127 -5.15 10.79 -17.67
C LEU A 127 -4.33 12.01 -17.23
N PHE A 128 -4.95 13.06 -16.69
CA PHE A 128 -4.22 14.21 -16.13
C PHE A 128 -3.37 13.82 -14.91
N MET A 129 -3.81 12.82 -14.16
CA MET A 129 -3.09 12.30 -12.99
C MET A 129 -1.85 11.46 -13.37
N LEU A 130 -1.75 11.01 -14.63
CA LEU A 130 -0.70 10.11 -15.08
C LEU A 130 0.71 10.72 -14.99
N GLY A 131 0.84 12.03 -15.22
CA GLY A 131 2.12 12.72 -15.11
C GLY A 131 2.67 12.72 -13.68
N ASP A 132 1.83 13.01 -12.69
CA ASP A 132 2.21 12.92 -11.28
C ASP A 132 2.52 11.47 -10.89
N PHE A 133 1.70 10.51 -11.33
CA PHE A 133 1.96 9.08 -11.10
C PHE A 133 3.35 8.68 -11.63
N ASP A 134 3.64 8.99 -12.89
CA ASP A 134 4.90 8.64 -13.54
C ASP A 134 6.09 9.29 -12.81
N LYS A 135 5.95 10.56 -12.37
CA LYS A 135 6.95 11.27 -11.55
C LYS A 135 7.22 10.53 -10.24
N TYR A 136 6.16 10.25 -9.46
CA TYR A 136 6.31 9.69 -8.13
C TYR A 136 6.84 8.24 -8.17
N ILE A 137 6.26 7.39 -9.02
CA ILE A 137 6.68 5.98 -9.10
C ILE A 137 8.07 5.83 -9.71
N SER A 138 8.43 6.61 -10.75
CA SER A 138 9.78 6.54 -11.30
C SER A 138 10.83 6.94 -10.28
N LYS A 139 10.56 7.99 -9.48
CA LYS A 139 11.47 8.41 -8.42
C LYS A 139 11.57 7.36 -7.31
N ALA A 140 10.46 6.72 -6.95
CA ALA A 140 10.45 5.61 -6.01
C ALA A 140 11.32 4.44 -6.52
N ILE A 141 11.14 4.03 -7.79
CA ILE A 141 11.96 2.99 -8.42
C ILE A 141 13.43 3.37 -8.39
N GLU A 142 13.80 4.63 -8.61
CA GLU A 142 15.20 5.06 -8.58
C GLU A 142 15.85 4.90 -7.21
N ILE A 143 15.16 5.30 -6.13
CA ILE A 143 15.79 5.50 -4.81
C ILE A 143 15.41 4.46 -3.74
N LEU A 144 14.47 3.55 -4.04
CA LEU A 144 14.06 2.51 -3.08
C LEU A 144 15.13 1.43 -2.91
N ASP A 145 15.61 1.30 -1.68
CA ASP A 145 16.47 0.22 -1.22
C ASP A 145 15.69 -0.99 -0.68
N ASP A 146 14.48 -0.77 -0.14
CA ASP A 146 13.63 -1.85 0.38
C ASP A 146 13.11 -2.74 -0.79
N PRO A 147 13.46 -4.04 -0.83
CA PRO A 147 13.10 -4.90 -1.96
C PRO A 147 11.59 -5.07 -2.16
N LEU A 148 10.81 -5.04 -1.07
CA LEU A 148 9.37 -5.22 -1.13
C LEU A 148 8.70 -3.97 -1.72
N TYR A 149 9.05 -2.78 -1.25
CA TYR A 149 8.54 -1.54 -1.82
C TYR A 149 9.05 -1.31 -3.24
N LYS A 150 10.30 -1.67 -3.53
CA LYS A 150 10.85 -1.64 -4.90
C LYS A 150 10.01 -2.50 -5.84
N THR A 151 9.64 -3.70 -5.39
CA THR A 151 8.70 -4.58 -6.12
C THR A 151 7.37 -3.88 -6.36
N PHE A 152 6.77 -3.29 -5.34
CA PHE A 152 5.46 -2.63 -5.48
C PHE A 152 5.51 -1.46 -6.46
N ALA A 153 6.57 -0.64 -6.43
CA ALA A 153 6.75 0.46 -7.37
C ALA A 153 6.90 -0.05 -8.82
N LEU A 154 7.69 -1.11 -9.03
CA LEU A 154 7.84 -1.75 -10.35
C LEU A 154 6.51 -2.32 -10.85
N LEU A 155 5.74 -3.00 -9.98
CA LEU A 155 4.40 -3.49 -10.34
C LEU A 155 3.44 -2.36 -10.71
N ALA A 156 3.41 -1.29 -9.91
CA ALA A 156 2.58 -0.13 -10.20
C ALA A 156 2.91 0.46 -11.58
N MET A 157 4.20 0.59 -11.92
CA MET A 157 4.62 1.04 -13.25
C MET A 157 4.22 0.04 -14.35
N GLY A 158 4.32 -1.27 -14.09
CA GLY A 158 3.85 -2.32 -15.00
C GLY A 158 2.35 -2.21 -15.28
N MET A 159 1.53 -2.08 -14.24
CA MET A 159 0.08 -1.87 -14.35
C MET A 159 -0.24 -0.58 -15.11
N ARG A 160 0.49 0.51 -14.85
CA ARG A 160 0.36 1.76 -15.60
C ARG A 160 0.59 1.58 -17.10
N TYR A 161 1.57 0.79 -17.52
CA TYR A 161 1.79 0.53 -18.94
C TYR A 161 0.77 -0.45 -19.54
N ARG A 162 0.09 -1.24 -18.71
CA ARG A 162 -0.94 -2.20 -19.11
C ARG A 162 -2.33 -1.57 -19.26
N ASP A 163 -2.71 -0.68 -18.34
CA ASP A 163 -4.11 -0.33 -18.09
C ASP A 163 -4.54 1.04 -18.65
N VAL A 164 -3.60 1.84 -19.17
CA VAL A 164 -3.93 3.10 -19.88
C VAL A 164 -4.53 2.86 -21.27
N PRO A 165 -5.31 3.79 -21.85
CA PRO A 165 -5.86 3.64 -23.19
C PRO A 165 -4.80 3.76 -24.29
N TRP A 166 -5.14 3.33 -25.51
CA TRP A 166 -4.34 3.62 -26.71
C TRP A 166 -4.22 5.15 -26.92
N PRO A 167 -3.06 5.70 -27.32
CA PRO A 167 -1.81 5.02 -27.69
C PRO A 167 -0.81 4.88 -26.52
N LEU A 168 -1.23 5.08 -25.27
CA LEU A 168 -0.33 5.20 -24.12
C LEU A 168 0.09 3.85 -23.52
N TYR A 169 -0.62 2.76 -23.81
CA TYR A 169 -0.25 1.45 -23.27
C TYR A 169 0.96 0.89 -24.00
N ASN A 170 1.74 0.07 -23.29
CA ASN A 170 2.85 -0.66 -23.85
C ASN A 170 3.04 -1.98 -23.10
N TYR A 171 2.49 -3.07 -23.64
CA TYR A 171 2.52 -4.38 -22.97
C TYR A 171 3.93 -4.94 -22.80
N ASN A 172 4.87 -4.63 -23.71
CA ASN A 172 6.26 -5.07 -23.56
C ASN A 172 6.94 -4.37 -22.38
N LYS A 173 6.71 -3.06 -22.21
CA LYS A 173 7.18 -2.33 -21.02
C LYS A 173 6.52 -2.84 -19.75
N ALA A 174 5.21 -3.11 -19.78
CA ALA A 174 4.50 -3.69 -18.66
C ALA A 174 5.13 -5.01 -18.22
N GLU A 175 5.40 -5.91 -19.18
CA GLU A 175 6.05 -7.20 -18.93
C GLU A 175 7.47 -7.03 -18.36
N GLN A 176 8.25 -6.09 -18.90
CA GLN A 176 9.59 -5.79 -18.42
C GLN A 176 9.58 -5.36 -16.95
N PHE A 177 8.73 -4.41 -16.56
CA PHE A 177 8.65 -3.94 -15.18
C PHE A 177 8.19 -5.04 -14.22
N MET A 178 7.19 -5.85 -14.60
CA MET A 178 6.73 -6.96 -13.77
C MET A 178 7.79 -8.07 -13.63
N LYS A 179 8.55 -8.37 -14.70
CA LYS A 179 9.68 -9.30 -14.63
C LYS A 179 10.85 -8.74 -13.82
N GLU A 180 11.05 -7.43 -13.82
CA GLU A 180 12.02 -6.78 -12.94
C GLU A 180 11.61 -6.90 -11.47
N ALA A 181 10.32 -6.76 -11.16
CA ALA A 181 9.78 -6.94 -9.81
C ALA A 181 10.07 -8.35 -9.25
N LEU A 182 10.01 -9.40 -10.09
CA LEU A 182 10.37 -10.78 -9.71
C LEU A 182 11.80 -10.92 -9.18
N LYS A 183 12.73 -10.04 -9.57
CA LYS A 183 14.12 -10.10 -9.10
C LYS A 183 14.25 -9.70 -7.63
N PHE A 184 13.31 -8.91 -7.12
CA PHE A 184 13.34 -8.40 -5.75
C PHE A 184 12.51 -9.25 -4.79
N THR A 185 11.31 -9.67 -5.21
CA THR A 185 10.45 -10.56 -4.39
C THR A 185 9.85 -11.70 -5.23
N PRO A 186 10.64 -12.72 -5.58
CA PRO A 186 10.20 -13.81 -6.47
C PRO A 186 9.03 -14.63 -5.92
N ILE A 187 8.78 -14.57 -4.61
CA ILE A 187 7.68 -15.26 -3.93
C ILE A 187 6.45 -14.39 -3.72
N TYR A 188 6.39 -13.17 -4.28
CA TYR A 188 5.20 -12.33 -4.17
C TYR A 188 4.14 -12.78 -5.19
N PRO A 189 3.03 -13.41 -4.76
CA PRO A 189 2.00 -13.98 -5.66
C PRO A 189 1.40 -12.96 -6.62
N ASN A 190 1.26 -11.69 -6.20
CA ASN A 190 0.63 -10.69 -7.04
C ASN A 190 1.44 -10.40 -8.30
N ILE A 191 2.76 -10.61 -8.31
CA ILE A 191 3.55 -10.41 -9.55
C ILE A 191 3.10 -11.38 -10.63
N TYR A 192 2.94 -12.66 -10.28
CA TYR A 192 2.44 -13.68 -11.21
C TYR A 192 0.99 -13.40 -11.59
N LEU A 193 0.14 -12.96 -10.65
CA LEU A 193 -1.24 -12.60 -10.96
C LEU A 193 -1.31 -11.46 -12.00
N GLU A 194 -0.53 -10.39 -11.81
CA GLU A 194 -0.52 -9.25 -12.74
C GLU A 194 0.08 -9.60 -14.11
N LEU A 195 1.10 -10.48 -14.15
CA LEU A 195 1.63 -11.05 -15.40
C LEU A 195 0.58 -11.91 -16.11
N GLY A 196 -0.21 -12.69 -15.38
CA GLY A 196 -1.32 -13.46 -15.92
C GLY A 196 -2.33 -12.56 -16.62
N TYR A 197 -2.79 -11.50 -15.93
CA TYR A 197 -3.69 -10.50 -16.52
C TYR A 197 -3.08 -9.76 -17.71
N LEU A 198 -1.78 -9.46 -17.67
CA LEU A 198 -1.08 -8.87 -18.81
C LEU A 198 -1.12 -9.82 -20.02
N TYR A 199 -0.79 -11.10 -19.83
CA TYR A 199 -0.79 -12.07 -20.92
C TYR A 199 -2.19 -12.32 -21.49
N LEU A 200 -3.25 -12.25 -20.66
CA LEU A 200 -4.63 -12.24 -21.16
C LEU A 200 -4.90 -11.05 -22.08
N LYS A 201 -4.50 -9.83 -21.71
CA LYS A 201 -4.64 -8.64 -22.57
C LYS A 201 -3.84 -8.75 -23.87
N MET A 202 -2.75 -9.51 -23.87
CA MET A 202 -1.96 -9.82 -25.07
C MET A 202 -2.52 -10.98 -25.91
N GLY A 203 -3.59 -11.66 -25.46
CA GLY A 203 -4.12 -12.86 -26.11
C GLY A 203 -3.28 -14.13 -25.90
N LYS A 204 -2.25 -14.08 -25.04
CA LYS A 204 -1.32 -15.19 -24.78
C LYS A 204 -1.84 -16.11 -23.68
N LYS A 205 -2.93 -16.84 -23.97
CA LYS A 205 -3.66 -17.66 -22.97
C LYS A 205 -2.80 -18.69 -22.24
N GLU A 206 -1.93 -19.42 -22.94
CA GLU A 206 -1.07 -20.43 -22.29
C GLU A 206 -0.08 -19.81 -21.30
N LEU A 207 0.50 -18.65 -21.63
CA LEU A 207 1.36 -17.93 -20.70
C LEU A 207 0.58 -17.41 -19.49
N ALA A 208 -0.64 -16.91 -19.70
CA ALA A 208 -1.50 -16.50 -18.61
C ALA A 208 -1.81 -17.67 -17.65
N LYS A 209 -2.12 -18.84 -18.20
CA LYS A 209 -2.35 -20.07 -17.44
C LYS A 209 -1.12 -20.47 -16.61
N ASP A 210 0.08 -20.44 -17.19
CA ASP A 210 1.33 -20.70 -16.46
C ASP A 210 1.50 -19.73 -15.28
N MET A 211 1.23 -18.43 -15.49
CA MET A 211 1.33 -17.44 -14.41
C MET A 211 0.31 -17.69 -13.29
N PHE A 212 -0.95 -17.96 -13.61
CA PHE A 212 -1.95 -18.25 -12.59
C PHE A 212 -1.65 -19.54 -11.82
N LEU A 213 -1.09 -20.57 -12.47
CA LEU A 213 -0.59 -21.76 -11.78
C LEU A 213 0.59 -21.42 -10.85
N LYS A 214 1.49 -20.50 -11.24
CA LYS A 214 2.57 -20.02 -10.35
C LYS A 214 2.03 -19.31 -9.12
N VAL A 215 0.92 -18.56 -9.21
CA VAL A 215 0.27 -17.99 -8.02
C VAL A 215 -0.11 -19.07 -7.00
N ILE A 216 -0.67 -20.19 -7.48
CA ILE A 216 -1.15 -21.30 -6.63
C ILE A 216 0.01 -22.10 -6.03
N ASN A 217 1.11 -22.27 -6.80
CA ASN A 217 2.22 -23.14 -6.41
C ASN A 217 3.32 -22.42 -5.62
N THR A 218 3.30 -21.08 -5.57
CA THR A 218 4.29 -20.29 -4.83
C THR A 218 3.83 -20.13 -3.37
N PRO A 219 4.69 -20.36 -2.36
CA PRO A 219 4.30 -20.16 -0.97
C PRO A 219 4.04 -18.68 -0.66
N PRO A 220 3.22 -18.36 0.36
CA PRO A 220 2.94 -16.98 0.73
C PRO A 220 4.20 -16.28 1.24
N HIS A 221 4.38 -15.02 0.84
CA HIS A 221 5.36 -14.14 1.48
C HIS A 221 4.91 -13.83 2.93
N PRO A 222 5.82 -13.87 3.94
CA PRO A 222 5.44 -13.79 5.36
C PRO A 222 4.63 -12.55 5.77
N TRP A 223 4.84 -11.43 5.08
CA TRP A 223 4.14 -10.16 5.34
C TRP A 223 2.92 -9.89 4.45
N LEU A 224 2.49 -10.87 3.65
CA LEU A 224 1.47 -10.69 2.61
C LEU A 224 0.46 -11.84 2.58
N LEU A 225 0.12 -12.41 3.74
CA LEU A 225 -0.71 -13.62 3.83
C LEU A 225 -2.10 -13.40 3.20
N LYS A 226 -2.83 -12.36 3.60
CA LYS A 226 -4.15 -12.07 3.02
C LYS A 226 -4.12 -11.69 1.55
N THR A 227 -3.07 -10.99 1.13
CA THR A 227 -2.87 -10.72 -0.31
C THR A 227 -2.60 -12.00 -1.10
N HIS A 228 -1.87 -12.95 -0.53
CA HIS A 228 -1.66 -14.26 -1.16
C HIS A 228 -2.97 -15.05 -1.29
N GLU A 229 -3.76 -15.11 -0.22
CA GLU A 229 -5.08 -15.76 -0.23
C GLU A 229 -5.98 -15.20 -1.34
N GLU A 230 -6.08 -13.87 -1.45
CA GLU A 230 -6.86 -13.21 -2.50
C GLU A 230 -6.29 -13.49 -3.90
N SER A 231 -4.97 -13.39 -4.09
CA SER A 231 -4.35 -13.71 -5.38
C SER A 231 -4.62 -15.15 -5.80
N MET A 232 -4.60 -16.11 -4.87
CA MET A 232 -4.94 -17.50 -5.15
C MET A 232 -6.39 -17.68 -5.59
N GLU A 233 -7.34 -17.01 -4.92
CA GLU A 233 -8.75 -17.05 -5.29
C GLU A 233 -8.98 -16.52 -6.71
N LEU A 234 -8.40 -15.36 -7.00
CA LEU A 234 -8.47 -14.75 -8.34
C LEU A 234 -7.83 -15.64 -9.40
N ALA A 235 -6.64 -16.20 -9.13
CA ALA A 235 -5.96 -17.09 -10.06
C ALA A 235 -6.76 -18.36 -10.36
N LYS A 236 -7.38 -18.97 -9.34
CA LYS A 236 -8.25 -20.15 -9.52
C LYS A 236 -9.44 -19.83 -10.42
N LYS A 237 -10.10 -18.70 -10.18
CA LYS A 237 -11.22 -18.23 -11.00
C LYS A 237 -10.81 -18.02 -12.45
N GLU A 238 -9.68 -17.37 -12.70
CA GLU A 238 -9.20 -17.16 -14.07
C GLU A 238 -8.81 -18.48 -14.76
N LEU A 239 -8.25 -19.44 -14.03
CA LEU A 239 -7.95 -20.77 -14.57
C LEU A 239 -9.21 -21.54 -14.98
N GLU A 240 -10.33 -21.35 -14.28
CA GLU A 240 -11.62 -21.93 -14.66
C GLU A 240 -12.16 -21.29 -15.95
N ASN A 241 -12.00 -19.98 -16.10
CA ASN A 241 -12.41 -19.25 -17.32
C ASN A 241 -11.55 -19.59 -18.55
N LEU A 242 -10.36 -20.17 -18.35
CA LEU A 242 -9.42 -20.56 -19.41
C LEU A 242 -9.51 -22.04 -19.81
N LYS A 243 -10.41 -22.82 -19.19
CA LYS A 243 -10.74 -24.19 -19.61
C LYS A 243 -11.61 -24.16 -20.87
#